data_AF-A0A0A2E3N6-F1
#
_entry.id   AF-A0A0A2E3N6-F1
#
_cell.length_a   1.000
_cell.length_b   1.000
_cell.length_c   1.000
_cell.angle_alpha   90.00
_cell.angle_beta   90.00
_cell.angle_gamma   90.00
#
_symmetry.space_group_name_H-M   'P 1'
#
loop_
_entity.id
_entity.type
_entity.pdbx_description
1 polymer ?
#
loop_
_entity_poly.entity_id
_entity_poly.type
_entity_poly.pdbx_seq_one_letter_code
_entity_poly.pdbx_strand_id
1 'polypeptide(L)'
;MKYLIDYIAYRLYYVYLRHKDPDPQSAVTYVISLAVSSFVYFLCTFVLRIIFCISIRDVYPEDPRLSLGIYIFGIMGIVYWRVKKKYTEKYITTTLTSKFQDSKYNKKIKGWMIIVACLLCFFAFGISASIIV
;
A
#
# COMPACT_ATOMS: atom_id res chain seq x y z
N MET A 1 0.53 -4.12 -12.43
CA MET A 1 0.24 -3.54 -11.09
C MET A 1 -0.89 -2.52 -11.07
N LYS A 2 -0.96 -1.51 -11.96
CA LYS A 2 -2.01 -0.46 -11.92
C LYS A 2 -3.46 -1.00 -11.80
N TYR A 3 -3.83 -1.95 -12.65
CA TYR A 3 -5.17 -2.55 -12.66
C TYR A 3 -5.55 -3.26 -11.35
N LEU A 4 -4.56 -3.90 -10.69
CA LEU A 4 -4.77 -4.59 -9.42
C LEU A 4 -5.03 -3.59 -8.28
N ILE A 5 -4.21 -2.53 -8.18
CA ILE A 5 -4.38 -1.50 -7.14
C ILE A 5 -5.68 -0.71 -7.37
N ASP A 6 -6.04 -0.43 -8.63
CA ASP A 6 -7.32 0.19 -8.98
C ASP A 6 -8.51 -0.68 -8.52
N TYR A 7 -8.43 -1.99 -8.75
CA TYR A 7 -9.45 -2.94 -8.28
C TYR A 7 -9.52 -3.00 -6.74
N ILE A 8 -8.37 -3.03 -6.06
CA ILE A 8 -8.30 -3.01 -4.59
C ILE A 8 -8.94 -1.72 -4.05
N ALA A 9 -8.63 -0.56 -4.63
CA ALA A 9 -9.20 0.73 -4.24
C ALA A 9 -10.72 0.75 -4.36
N TYR A 10 -11.23 0.32 -5.52
CA TYR A 10 -12.66 0.17 -5.74
C TYR A 10 -13.30 -0.73 -4.68
N ARG A 11 -12.76 -1.93 -4.46
CA ARG A 11 -13.37 -2.89 -3.53
C ARG A 11 -13.30 -2.43 -2.09
N LEU A 12 -12.19 -1.87 -1.64
CA LEU A 12 -12.06 -1.35 -0.29
C LEU A 12 -13.07 -0.23 -0.05
N TYR A 13 -13.23 0.70 -1.00
CA TYR A 13 -14.16 1.82 -0.87
C TYR A 13 -15.59 1.35 -0.62
N TYR A 14 -16.07 0.39 -1.43
CA TYR A 14 -17.42 -0.17 -1.24
C TYR A 14 -17.55 -1.05 -0.01
N VAL A 15 -16.47 -1.65 0.50
CA VAL A 15 -16.48 -2.37 1.78
C VAL A 15 -16.65 -1.40 2.94
N TYR A 16 -15.88 -0.31 2.97
CA TYR A 16 -15.99 0.72 4.01
C TYR A 16 -17.34 1.45 3.94
N LEU A 17 -17.82 1.77 2.74
CA LEU A 17 -19.15 2.34 2.53
C LEU A 17 -20.26 1.41 3.09
N ARG A 18 -20.15 0.10 2.85
CA ARG A 18 -21.09 -0.90 3.37
C ARG A 18 -21.09 -1.00 4.89
N HIS A 19 -19.95 -0.73 5.53
CA HIS A 19 -19.80 -0.70 6.98
C HIS A 19 -20.17 0.66 7.59
N LYS A 20 -20.68 1.60 6.78
CA LYS A 20 -21.06 2.97 7.20
C LYS A 20 -19.91 3.75 7.85
N ASP A 21 -18.70 3.56 7.34
CA ASP A 21 -17.54 4.36 7.74
C ASP A 21 -17.80 5.85 7.40
N PRO A 22 -17.60 6.79 8.33
CA PRO A 22 -17.79 8.22 8.06
C PRO A 22 -16.84 8.78 6.99
N ASP A 23 -15.68 8.16 6.75
CA ASP A 23 -14.75 8.56 5.68
C ASP A 23 -14.11 7.33 4.99
N PRO A 24 -14.85 6.69 4.05
CA PRO A 24 -14.35 5.50 3.35
C PRO A 24 -13.16 5.83 2.43
N GLN A 25 -13.02 7.07 1.97
CA GLN A 25 -11.91 7.46 1.10
C GLN A 25 -10.59 7.46 1.87
N SER A 26 -10.56 8.02 3.08
CA SER A 26 -9.36 8.03 3.91
C SER A 26 -8.96 6.62 4.33
N ALA A 27 -9.93 5.75 4.67
CA ALA A 27 -9.67 4.35 5.00
C ALA A 27 -9.02 3.58 3.83
N VAL A 28 -9.55 3.73 2.61
CA VAL A 28 -8.96 3.15 1.39
C VAL A 28 -7.55 3.66 1.15
N THR A 29 -7.38 4.98 1.25
CA THR A 29 -6.09 5.65 1.03
C THR A 29 -5.05 5.12 2.00
N TYR A 30 -5.41 4.98 3.27
CA TYR A 30 -4.52 4.47 4.30
C TYR A 30 -4.11 3.01 4.03
N VAL A 31 -5.07 2.10 3.82
CA VAL A 31 -4.77 0.67 3.61
C VAL A 31 -3.92 0.43 2.37
N ILE A 32 -4.22 1.12 1.27
CA ILE A 32 -3.43 1.00 0.05
C ILE A 32 -2.03 1.58 0.23
N SER A 33 -1.93 2.75 0.86
CA SER A 33 -0.63 3.37 1.10
C SER A 33 0.24 2.47 1.96
N LEU A 34 -0.32 1.90 3.02
CA LEU A 34 0.36 0.98 3.92
C LEU A 34 0.89 -0.27 3.17
N ALA A 35 0.06 -0.91 2.35
CA ALA A 35 0.49 -2.08 1.57
C ALA A 35 1.56 -1.73 0.49
N VAL A 36 1.36 -0.63 -0.23
CA VAL A 36 2.28 -0.20 -1.30
C VAL A 36 3.60 0.30 -0.72
N SER A 37 3.58 1.06 0.37
CA SER A 37 4.78 1.55 1.05
C SER A 37 5.62 0.41 1.58
N SER A 38 5.02 -0.63 2.18
CA SER A 38 5.79 -1.80 2.62
C SER A 38 6.42 -2.55 1.46
N PHE A 39 5.71 -2.69 0.33
CA PHE A 39 6.28 -3.29 -0.87
C PHE A 39 7.46 -2.48 -1.42
N VAL A 40 7.31 -1.15 -1.52
CA VAL A 40 8.38 -0.25 -1.98
C VAL A 40 9.57 -0.28 -1.03
N TYR A 41 9.32 -0.23 0.28
CA TYR A 41 10.36 -0.30 1.30
C TYR A 41 11.14 -1.61 1.22
N PHE A 42 10.46 -2.75 1.10
CA PHE A 42 11.10 -4.04 0.86
C PHE A 42 11.95 -4.04 -0.41
N LEU A 43 11.41 -3.53 -1.52
CA LEU A 43 12.12 -3.52 -2.79
C LEU A 43 13.37 -2.62 -2.75
N CYS A 44 13.27 -1.45 -2.12
CA CYS A 44 14.42 -0.57 -1.91
C CYS A 44 15.49 -1.24 -1.05
N THR A 45 15.09 -1.85 0.06
CA THR A 45 16.00 -2.58 0.96
C THR A 45 16.68 -3.75 0.24
N PHE A 46 15.90 -4.55 -0.49
CA PHE A 46 16.40 -5.69 -1.24
C PHE A 46 17.39 -5.25 -2.33
N VAL A 47 17.09 -4.19 -3.08
CA VAL A 47 17.99 -3.64 -4.10
C VAL A 47 19.29 -3.12 -3.47
N LEU A 48 19.22 -2.39 -2.36
CA LEU A 48 20.40 -1.93 -1.64
C LEU A 48 21.29 -3.10 -1.21
N ARG A 49 20.68 -4.16 -0.65
CA ARG A 49 21.43 -5.34 -0.20
C ARG A 49 22.03 -6.13 -1.35
N ILE A 50 21.28 -6.38 -2.43
CA ILE A 50 21.72 -7.27 -3.52
C ILE A 50 22.69 -6.57 -4.48
N ILE A 51 22.42 -5.31 -4.83
CA ILE A 51 23.22 -4.60 -5.84
C ILE A 51 24.42 -3.91 -5.19
N PHE A 52 24.19 -3.27 -4.04
CA PHE A 52 25.19 -2.41 -3.41
C PHE A 52 25.85 -3.06 -2.19
N CYS A 53 25.39 -4.23 -1.74
CA CYS A 53 25.90 -4.95 -0.57
C CYS A 53 25.87 -4.12 0.73
N ILE A 54 24.99 -3.13 0.81
CA ILE A 54 24.82 -2.23 1.98
C ILE A 54 23.43 -2.38 2.58
N SER A 55 23.33 -2.19 3.89
CA SER A 55 22.06 -2.00 4.60
C SER A 55 21.68 -0.51 4.63
N ILE A 56 20.38 -0.23 4.77
CA ILE A 56 19.87 1.13 5.05
C ILE A 56 20.49 1.70 6.33
N ARG A 57 20.84 0.83 7.29
CA ARG A 57 21.52 1.22 8.54
C ARG A 57 22.96 1.69 8.30
N ASP A 58 23.60 1.20 7.26
CA ASP A 58 25.00 1.52 6.94
C ASP A 58 25.14 2.88 6.25
N VAL A 59 24.03 3.45 5.75
CA VAL A 59 24.02 4.75 5.07
C VAL A 59 24.36 5.89 6.04
N TYR A 60 23.95 5.78 7.30
CA TYR A 60 24.29 6.74 8.35
C TYR A 60 24.64 6.00 9.64
N PRO A 61 25.90 5.53 9.78
CA PRO A 61 26.29 4.63 10.85
C PRO A 61 26.27 5.28 12.25
N GLU A 62 26.32 6.62 12.32
CA GLU A 62 26.25 7.36 13.58
C GLU A 62 24.86 7.28 14.24
N ASP A 63 23.80 7.21 13.45
CA ASP A 63 22.44 6.97 13.93
C ASP A 63 21.64 6.10 12.94
N PRO A 64 21.80 4.77 13.01
CA PRO A 64 21.16 3.84 12.09
C PRO A 64 19.64 3.79 12.27
N ARG A 65 19.13 4.18 13.44
CA ARG A 65 17.68 4.24 13.72
C ARG A 65 17.05 5.46 13.06
N LEU A 66 17.73 6.60 13.09
CA LEU A 66 17.31 7.81 12.40
C LEU A 66 17.26 7.59 10.88
N SER A 67 18.30 6.98 10.29
CA SER A 67 18.33 6.62 8.86
C SER A 67 17.13 5.77 8.45
N LEU A 68 16.87 4.71 9.24
CA LEU A 68 15.73 3.82 9.03
C LEU A 68 14.39 4.57 9.09
N GLY A 69 14.22 5.41 10.11
CA GLY A 69 13.02 6.24 10.29
C GLY A 69 12.78 7.17 9.11
N ILE A 70 13.81 7.91 8.68
CA ILE A 70 13.74 8.83 7.53
C ILE A 70 13.29 8.08 6.27
N TYR A 71 13.85 6.89 6.02
CA TYR A 71 13.47 6.07 4.87
C TYR A 71 12.01 5.61 4.93
N ILE A 72 11.57 5.09 6.07
CA ILE A 72 10.18 4.61 6.24
C ILE A 72 9.19 5.76 6.08
N PHE A 73 9.41 6.88 6.78
CA PHE A 73 8.52 8.05 6.72
C PHE A 73 8.55 8.72 5.34
N GLY A 74 9.71 8.79 4.69
CA GLY A 74 9.86 9.33 3.33
C GLY A 74 9.08 8.52 2.30
N ILE A 75 9.25 7.19 2.30
CA ILE A 75 8.50 6.30 1.40
C ILE A 75 7.00 6.37 1.68
N MET A 76 6.60 6.32 2.96
CA MET A 76 5.20 6.43 3.34
C MET A 76 4.58 7.74 2.88
N GLY A 77 5.24 8.88 3.09
CA GLY A 77 4.77 10.20 2.69
C GLY A 77 4.59 10.32 1.18
N ILE A 78 5.58 9.89 0.39
CA ILE A 78 5.52 9.95 -1.08
C ILE A 78 4.40 9.06 -1.63
N VAL A 79 4.28 7.83 -1.12
CA VAL A 79 3.25 6.89 -1.55
C VAL A 79 1.87 7.41 -1.16
N TYR A 80 1.69 7.84 0.09
CA TYR A 80 0.42 8.39 0.58
C TYR A 80 -0.04 9.58 -0.26
N TRP A 81 0.86 10.52 -0.56
CA TRP A 81 0.57 11.66 -1.43
C TRP A 81 0.08 11.22 -2.82
N ARG A 82 0.76 10.25 -3.43
CA ARG A 82 0.38 9.72 -4.76
C ARG A 82 -0.95 8.98 -4.75
N VAL A 83 -1.20 8.15 -3.72
CA VAL A 83 -2.46 7.41 -3.55
C VAL A 83 -3.61 8.39 -3.33
N LYS A 84 -3.45 9.34 -2.39
CA LYS A 84 -4.46 10.37 -2.08
C LYS A 84 -4.81 11.22 -3.31
N LYS A 85 -3.80 11.64 -4.10
CA LYS A 85 -4.01 12.43 -5.32
C LYS A 85 -4.79 11.66 -6.40
N LYS A 86 -4.59 10.34 -6.49
CA LYS A 86 -5.18 9.50 -7.53
C LYS A 86 -6.59 9.01 -7.18
N TYR A 87 -6.78 8.46 -5.99
CA TYR A 87 -8.01 7.78 -5.59
C TYR A 87 -8.95 8.74 -4.85
N THR A 88 -9.47 9.72 -5.58
CA THR A 88 -10.53 10.58 -5.09
C THR A 88 -11.87 9.87 -5.13
N GLU A 89 -12.82 10.25 -4.26
CA GLU A 89 -14.18 9.72 -4.30
C GLU A 89 -14.79 9.79 -5.71
N LYS A 90 -14.65 10.92 -6.40
CA LYS A 90 -15.12 11.10 -7.78
C LYS A 90 -14.49 10.09 -8.73
N TYR A 91 -13.19 9.83 -8.62
CA TYR A 91 -12.51 8.87 -9.48
C TYR A 91 -12.98 7.43 -9.21
N ILE A 92 -13.13 7.05 -7.94
CA ILE A 92 -13.58 5.72 -7.55
C ILE A 92 -15.02 5.49 -8.04
N THR A 93 -15.94 6.40 -7.72
CA THR A 93 -17.37 6.26 -8.00
C THR A 93 -17.72 6.34 -9.48
N THR A 94 -17.01 7.15 -10.27
CA THR A 94 -17.32 7.30 -11.70
C THR A 94 -16.49 6.36 -12.58
N THR A 95 -15.16 6.34 -12.37
CA THR A 95 -14.23 5.67 -13.29
C THR A 95 -14.00 4.22 -12.90
N LEU A 96 -13.82 3.93 -11.60
CA LEU A 96 -13.57 2.56 -11.17
C LEU A 96 -14.85 1.73 -11.10
N THR A 97 -15.97 2.30 -10.66
CA THR A 97 -17.26 1.61 -10.62
C THR A 97 -17.70 1.15 -12.00
N SER A 98 -17.71 2.04 -13.01
CA SER A 98 -18.07 1.67 -14.40
C SER A 98 -17.18 0.55 -14.97
N LYS A 99 -15.95 0.45 -14.49
CA LYS A 99 -14.98 -0.56 -14.94
C LYS A 99 -15.11 -1.91 -14.23
N PHE A 100 -15.52 -1.92 -12.96
CA PHE A 100 -15.41 -3.11 -12.10
C PHE A 100 -16.72 -3.63 -11.53
N GLN A 101 -17.82 -2.87 -11.59
CA GLN A 101 -19.13 -3.23 -11.02
C GLN A 101 -19.58 -4.63 -11.46
N ASP A 102 -19.52 -4.91 -12.76
CA ASP A 102 -19.95 -6.18 -13.36
C ASP A 102 -18.81 -7.19 -13.56
N SER A 103 -17.63 -6.92 -13.01
CA SER A 103 -16.48 -7.82 -13.19
C SER A 103 -16.70 -9.18 -12.52
N LYS A 104 -16.25 -10.26 -13.17
CA LYS A 104 -16.28 -11.63 -12.63
C LYS A 104 -15.57 -11.75 -11.27
N TYR A 105 -14.57 -10.90 -11.03
CA TYR A 105 -13.83 -10.82 -9.78
C TYR A 105 -14.70 -10.32 -8.62
N ASN A 106 -15.67 -9.45 -8.90
CA ASN A 106 -16.56 -8.91 -7.87
C ASN A 106 -17.41 -10.01 -7.22
N LYS A 107 -17.88 -10.97 -8.03
CA LYS A 107 -18.66 -12.13 -7.58
C LYS A 107 -17.83 -13.17 -6.82
N LYS A 108 -16.55 -13.34 -7.20
CA LYS A 108 -15.68 -14.39 -6.63
C LYS A 108 -14.94 -13.96 -5.37
N ILE A 109 -14.45 -12.72 -5.32
CA ILE A 109 -13.58 -12.25 -4.24
C ILE A 109 -14.45 -11.52 -3.22
N LYS A 110 -14.44 -11.98 -1.96
CA LYS A 110 -15.14 -11.30 -0.86
C LYS A 110 -14.36 -10.06 -0.42
N GLY A 111 -15.06 -9.02 0.00
CA GLY A 111 -14.44 -7.74 0.38
C GLY A 111 -13.43 -7.85 1.52
N TRP A 112 -13.72 -8.65 2.55
CA TRP A 112 -12.80 -8.88 3.67
C TRP A 112 -11.49 -9.55 3.24
N MET A 113 -11.50 -10.38 2.19
CA MET A 113 -10.29 -11.03 1.68
C MET A 113 -9.28 -10.00 1.15
N ILE A 114 -9.77 -8.86 0.64
CA ILE A 114 -8.91 -7.79 0.12
C ILE A 114 -8.24 -7.04 1.27
N ILE A 115 -8.97 -6.77 2.35
CA ILE A 115 -8.41 -6.17 3.57
C ILE A 115 -7.31 -7.09 4.12
N VAL A 116 -7.62 -8.39 4.29
CA VAL A 116 -6.67 -9.38 4.80
C VAL A 116 -5.45 -9.49 3.88
N ALA A 117 -5.63 -9.51 2.55
CA ALA A 117 -4.52 -9.54 1.60
C ALA A 117 -3.61 -8.29 1.73
N CYS A 118 -4.17 -7.09 1.87
CA CYS A 118 -3.39 -5.87 2.08
C CYS A 118 -2.57 -5.92 3.37
N LEU A 119 -3.16 -6.41 4.47
CA LEU A 119 -2.47 -6.59 5.75
C LEU A 119 -1.38 -7.67 5.67
N LEU A 120 -1.66 -8.80 5.02
CA LEU A 120 -0.68 -9.86 4.79
C LEU A 120 0.51 -9.36 3.98
N CYS A 121 0.27 -8.58 2.91
CA CYS A 121 1.34 -7.94 2.16
C CYS A 121 2.18 -7.00 3.06
N PHE A 122 1.53 -6.19 3.88
CA PHE A 122 2.23 -5.31 4.81
C PHE A 122 3.16 -6.08 5.76
N PHE A 123 2.64 -7.12 6.41
CA PHE A 123 3.43 -7.94 7.32
C PHE A 123 4.53 -8.72 6.59
N ALA A 124 4.21 -9.36 5.46
CA ALA A 124 5.18 -10.15 4.70
C ALA A 124 6.35 -9.29 4.22
N PHE A 125 6.07 -8.13 3.61
CA PHE A 125 7.13 -7.23 3.14
C PHE A 125 7.85 -6.53 4.29
N GLY A 126 7.15 -6.17 5.38
CA GLY A 126 7.76 -5.59 6.57
C GLY A 126 8.75 -6.53 7.25
N ILE A 127 8.33 -7.79 7.50
CA ILE A 127 9.18 -8.83 8.08
C ILE A 127 10.35 -9.13 7.15
N SER A 128 10.09 -9.34 5.86
CA SER A 128 11.15 -9.64 4.90
C SER A 128 12.18 -8.51 4.82
N ALA A 129 11.73 -7.25 4.82
CA ALA A 129 12.64 -6.10 4.85
C ALA A 129 13.45 -6.08 6.15
N SER A 130 12.83 -6.39 7.30
CA SER A 130 13.55 -6.42 8.59
C SER A 130 14.63 -7.50 8.69
N ILE A 131 14.52 -8.58 7.93
CA ILE A 131 15.55 -9.64 7.83
C ILE A 131 16.73 -9.18 6.95
N ILE A 132 16.45 -8.35 5.95
CA ILE A 132 17.45 -7.86 4.99
C ILE A 132 18.24 -6.66 5.56
N VAL A 133 17.58 -5.80 6.34
CA VAL A 133 18.17 -4.61 6.99
C VAL A 133 19.16 -4.99 8.09
#